data_AF-A0A2M7W5M8-F1
#
_entry.id   AF-A0A2M7W5M8-F1
#
_cell.length_a   1.000
_cell.length_b   1.000
_cell.length_c   1.000
_cell.angle_alpha   90.00
_cell.angle_beta   90.00
_cell.angle_gamma   90.00
#
_symmetry.space_group_name_H-M   'P 1'
#
loop_
_entity.id
_entity.type
_entity.pdbx_description
1 polymer ?
#
loop_
_entity_poly.entity_id
_entity_poly.type
_entity_poly.pdbx_seq_one_letter_code
_entity_poly.pdbx_strand_id
1 'polypeptide(L)'
;ELLEKLVNAPVVSLSLEEGRSIPDLNTKLEQSRTQANALYEAIQSGKINNPELLTLAEAWDAPIILELNLAASLKNLALLSELVGEPGNDSQEPTLFGFLAKVSERNDSLKAESQKLAVLLDDWNGLGESVLDRAIVNSRKQVLVLNEYPGGDQLLQPTKTSQDQKLNLKNLVFNLQALLGLNRQILAINAGESVRALWLEEGSIIFRGVITNPSAVISQTVPLKFYLPRELKTEDILTLDPSLETHYDTTEEALFVTGSYTLAPEETRLVFVEVEDVWQLTAGELETIKKQAAELLKPLEKTSYFSQGTVLKSQIDVNLDKILLTQSKAITPENRIRAYREARLELNGINTNIQRLQDLVAQASGTGSIFGFVGGVQTVAVWGILLVVIASFVFLTIYMRQLKSRPAKAPAAPKPPAIPWSNPVLIPAVILATAIITVMITQLILKPKTAPATILQVIEPSPLASPSLKPQEINIKQEKQVLGTATPKHLTVPADSSVNIRSRPSLDAQVVMRLKTSVDIFVFEQNSDWSRVGFSPDDLKQSWWVSSQFLD
;
A
#
# COMPACT_ATOMS: atom_id res chain seq x y z
N GLU A 1 -0.89 14.97 -34.68
CA GLU A 1 -1.60 15.24 -33.41
C GLU A 1 -2.47 14.10 -32.88
N LEU A 2 -3.66 13.77 -33.42
CA LEU A 2 -4.50 12.68 -32.86
C LEU A 2 -3.84 11.29 -32.91
N LEU A 3 -3.16 10.97 -34.00
CA LEU A 3 -2.34 9.75 -34.16
C LEU A 3 -1.06 9.77 -33.29
N GLU A 4 -0.54 10.95 -32.95
CA GLU A 4 0.64 11.11 -32.09
C GLU A 4 0.29 10.95 -30.61
N LYS A 5 -0.90 11.38 -30.19
CA LYS A 5 -1.45 11.15 -28.84
C LYS A 5 -1.77 9.67 -28.58
N LEU A 6 -2.19 8.91 -29.59
CA LEU A 6 -2.49 7.48 -29.46
C LEU A 6 -1.25 6.59 -29.31
N VAL A 7 -0.10 7.01 -29.85
CA VAL A 7 1.14 6.21 -29.81
C VAL A 7 1.97 6.50 -28.55
N ASN A 8 1.79 7.67 -27.93
CA ASN A 8 2.53 8.12 -26.74
C ASN A 8 1.64 8.33 -25.50
N ALA A 9 0.63 7.46 -25.30
CA ALA A 9 -0.08 7.45 -24.02
C ALA A 9 0.92 7.09 -22.90
N PRO A 10 0.95 7.81 -21.77
CA PRO A 10 1.83 7.47 -20.66
C PRO A 10 1.55 6.03 -20.23
N VAL A 11 2.60 5.26 -19.98
CA VAL A 11 2.48 3.93 -19.37
C VAL A 11 1.96 4.15 -17.95
N VAL A 12 0.64 4.19 -17.81
CA VAL A 12 -0.02 4.24 -16.51
C VAL A 12 0.31 2.93 -15.81
N SER A 13 1.13 3.01 -14.76
CA SER A 13 1.38 1.88 -13.88
C SER A 13 0.12 1.61 -13.08
N LEU A 14 -0.29 0.35 -13.00
CA LEU A 14 -1.29 -0.10 -12.03
C LEU A 14 -0.53 -0.55 -10.79
N SER A 15 -0.95 -0.11 -9.62
CA SER A 15 -0.60 -0.76 -8.36
C SER A 15 -1.87 -1.33 -7.74
N LEU A 16 -1.79 -2.20 -6.73
CA LEU A 16 -3.00 -2.59 -5.99
C LEU A 16 -3.72 -1.38 -5.36
N GLU A 17 -2.98 -0.29 -5.14
CA GLU A 17 -3.46 0.97 -4.57
C GLU A 17 -4.07 1.90 -5.65
N GLU A 18 -3.52 1.93 -6.87
CA GLU A 18 -4.02 2.72 -8.01
C GLU A 18 -5.03 1.98 -8.90
N GLY A 19 -5.00 0.64 -8.94
CA GLY A 19 -5.93 -0.22 -9.66
C GLY A 19 -7.38 -0.13 -9.16
N ARG A 20 -7.59 0.62 -8.07
CA ARG A 20 -8.90 1.01 -7.51
C ARG A 20 -9.25 2.48 -7.71
N SER A 21 -8.43 3.31 -8.37
CA SER A 21 -8.91 4.62 -8.78
C SER A 21 -9.88 4.41 -9.95
N ILE A 22 -11.08 3.95 -9.62
CA ILE A 22 -12.25 4.15 -10.48
C ILE A 22 -12.29 5.67 -10.62
N PRO A 23 -12.10 6.22 -11.84
CA PRO A 23 -12.25 7.66 -12.05
C PRO A 23 -13.59 8.07 -11.43
N ASP A 24 -13.65 9.21 -10.74
CA ASP A 24 -14.86 9.54 -9.99
C ASP A 24 -16.01 9.85 -10.96
N LEU A 25 -16.76 8.80 -11.28
CA LEU A 25 -17.92 8.83 -12.14
C LEU A 25 -18.94 9.86 -11.65
N ASN A 26 -19.01 10.10 -10.34
CA ASN A 26 -19.90 11.13 -9.81
C ASN A 26 -19.43 12.51 -10.24
N THR A 27 -18.12 12.80 -10.14
CA THR A 27 -17.55 14.06 -10.63
C THR A 27 -17.82 14.24 -12.12
N LYS A 28 -17.60 13.20 -12.95
CA LYS A 28 -17.90 13.24 -14.39
C LYS A 28 -19.39 13.46 -14.66
N LEU A 29 -20.28 12.79 -13.94
CA LEU A 29 -21.73 12.97 -14.04
C LEU A 29 -22.17 14.37 -13.65
N GLU A 30 -21.64 14.93 -12.56
CA GLU A 30 -21.96 16.29 -12.10
C GLU A 30 -21.46 17.36 -13.09
N GLN A 31 -20.25 17.19 -13.64
CA GLN A 31 -19.75 18.04 -14.72
C GLN A 31 -20.63 17.94 -15.96
N SER A 32 -21.05 16.73 -16.34
CA SER A 32 -21.92 16.50 -17.49
C SER A 32 -23.31 17.10 -17.29
N ARG A 33 -23.87 17.03 -16.07
CA ARG A 33 -25.13 17.69 -15.71
C ARG A 33 -25.02 19.20 -15.77
N THR A 34 -23.91 19.77 -15.30
CA THR A 34 -23.66 21.21 -15.39
C THR A 34 -23.61 21.67 -16.84
N GLN A 35 -22.91 20.92 -17.70
CA GLN A 35 -22.85 21.22 -19.13
C GLN A 35 -24.22 21.03 -19.82
N ALA A 36 -24.97 19.99 -19.47
CA ALA A 36 -26.32 19.76 -19.99
C ALA A 36 -27.29 20.89 -19.59
N ASN A 37 -27.21 21.38 -18.35
CA ASN A 37 -28.00 22.52 -17.87
C ASN A 37 -27.64 23.81 -18.60
N ALA A 38 -26.35 24.10 -18.77
CA ALA A 38 -25.90 25.27 -19.53
C ALA A 38 -26.39 25.22 -20.99
N LEU A 39 -26.39 24.02 -21.59
CA LEU A 39 -26.93 23.81 -22.93
C LEU A 39 -28.43 24.04 -22.99
N TYR A 40 -29.19 23.48 -22.04
CA TYR A 40 -30.63 23.72 -21.91
C TYR A 40 -30.95 25.22 -21.84
N GLU A 41 -30.26 25.97 -20.98
CA GLU A 41 -30.44 27.43 -20.85
C GLU A 41 -30.07 28.19 -22.13
N ALA A 42 -29.01 27.77 -22.82
CA ALA A 42 -28.59 28.38 -24.10
C ALA A 42 -29.63 28.16 -25.22
N ILE A 43 -30.25 26.98 -25.27
CA ILE A 43 -31.34 26.67 -26.21
C ILE A 43 -32.56 27.54 -25.89
N GLN A 44 -32.98 27.60 -24.62
CA GLN A 44 -34.15 28.38 -24.19
C GLN A 44 -33.98 29.90 -24.43
N SER A 45 -32.76 30.41 -24.28
CA SER A 45 -32.44 31.81 -24.52
C SER A 45 -32.21 32.16 -26.00
N GLY A 46 -32.23 31.18 -26.91
CA GLY A 46 -31.98 31.35 -28.34
C GLY A 46 -30.53 31.75 -28.69
N LYS A 47 -29.59 31.65 -27.74
CA LYS A 47 -28.19 32.05 -27.88
C LYS A 47 -27.29 30.84 -28.10
N ILE A 48 -27.47 30.12 -29.21
CA ILE A 48 -26.58 29.00 -29.57
C ILE A 48 -25.35 29.53 -30.31
N ASN A 49 -24.39 30.03 -29.56
CA ASN A 49 -23.07 30.42 -30.06
C ASN A 49 -22.00 29.71 -29.22
N ASN A 50 -21.87 28.37 -29.25
CA ASN A 50 -20.94 27.76 -28.30
C ASN A 50 -20.16 26.52 -28.77
N PRO A 51 -18.80 26.57 -28.75
CA PRO A 51 -17.93 25.39 -28.83
C PRO A 51 -18.00 24.48 -27.59
N GLU A 52 -18.61 24.89 -26.46
CA GLU A 52 -18.82 24.03 -25.28
C GLU A 52 -19.74 22.82 -25.53
N LEU A 53 -20.53 22.85 -26.61
CA LEU A 53 -21.30 21.68 -27.10
C LEU A 53 -20.41 20.47 -27.44
N LEU A 54 -19.13 20.70 -27.75
CA LEU A 54 -18.19 19.66 -28.16
C LEU A 54 -17.53 18.92 -26.99
N THR A 55 -17.54 19.46 -25.75
CA THR A 55 -16.82 18.82 -24.63
C THR A 55 -17.54 17.60 -24.07
N LEU A 56 -18.89 17.59 -24.07
CA LEU A 56 -19.69 16.41 -23.70
C LEU A 56 -19.45 15.24 -24.67
N ALA A 57 -19.15 15.53 -25.94
CA ALA A 57 -18.81 14.56 -26.97
C ALA A 57 -17.55 13.77 -26.68
N GLU A 58 -16.55 14.46 -26.14
CA GLU A 58 -15.27 13.85 -25.78
C GLU A 58 -15.39 13.04 -24.48
N ALA A 59 -16.34 13.41 -23.62
CA ALA A 59 -16.57 12.75 -22.33
C ALA A 59 -17.30 11.40 -22.46
N TRP A 60 -18.26 11.26 -23.37
CA TRP A 60 -19.13 10.08 -23.44
C TRP A 60 -19.19 9.48 -24.84
N ASP A 61 -18.92 8.18 -24.93
CA ASP A 61 -19.18 7.39 -26.14
C ASP A 61 -20.63 6.87 -26.10
N ALA A 62 -21.58 7.69 -26.55
CA ALA A 62 -23.00 7.35 -26.53
C ALA A 62 -23.75 7.83 -27.79
N PRO A 63 -24.73 7.06 -28.31
CA PRO A 63 -25.48 7.45 -29.53
C PRO A 63 -26.15 8.82 -29.43
N ILE A 64 -26.76 9.13 -28.27
CA ILE A 64 -27.43 10.41 -28.04
C ILE A 64 -26.47 11.60 -28.18
N ILE A 65 -25.20 11.41 -27.79
CA ILE A 65 -24.15 12.41 -27.89
C ILE A 65 -23.74 12.63 -29.34
N LEU A 66 -23.68 11.56 -30.15
CA LEU A 66 -23.43 11.65 -31.59
C LEU A 66 -24.56 12.42 -32.30
N GLU A 67 -25.82 12.14 -31.96
CA GLU A 67 -26.98 12.83 -32.52
C GLU A 67 -27.00 14.31 -32.12
N LEU A 68 -26.70 14.63 -30.86
CA LEU A 68 -26.56 16.00 -30.36
C LEU A 68 -25.47 16.78 -31.13
N ASN A 69 -24.32 16.16 -31.37
CA ASN A 69 -23.24 16.79 -32.15
C ASN A 69 -23.66 17.07 -33.58
N LEU A 70 -24.36 16.12 -34.22
CA LEU A 70 -24.88 16.32 -35.57
C LEU A 70 -25.89 17.48 -35.59
N ALA A 71 -26.83 17.49 -34.65
CA ALA A 71 -27.82 18.56 -34.49
C ALA A 71 -27.18 19.95 -34.31
N ALA A 72 -26.14 20.02 -33.46
CA ALA A 72 -25.34 21.21 -33.21
C ALA A 72 -24.62 21.67 -34.48
N SER A 73 -23.96 20.75 -35.20
CA SER A 73 -23.24 21.06 -36.44
C SER A 73 -24.16 21.62 -37.54
N LEU A 74 -25.40 21.10 -37.60
CA LEU A 74 -26.44 21.54 -38.52
C LEU A 74 -27.19 22.79 -38.02
N LYS A 75 -26.88 23.28 -36.82
CA LYS A 75 -27.57 24.40 -36.15
C LYS A 75 -29.09 24.21 -36.05
N ASN A 76 -29.55 22.96 -35.90
CA ASN A 76 -30.96 22.64 -35.84
C ASN A 76 -31.49 22.80 -34.41
N LEU A 77 -31.99 24.00 -34.09
CA LEU A 77 -32.44 24.36 -32.73
C LEU A 77 -33.60 23.50 -32.22
N ALA A 78 -34.55 23.14 -33.09
CA ALA A 78 -35.70 22.33 -32.70
C ALA A 78 -35.27 20.92 -32.28
N LEU A 79 -34.41 20.30 -33.10
CA LEU A 79 -33.87 18.97 -32.83
C LEU A 79 -32.90 18.98 -31.63
N LEU A 80 -32.14 20.06 -31.43
CA LEU A 80 -31.34 20.24 -30.21
C LEU A 80 -32.22 20.28 -28.95
N SER A 81 -33.33 21.02 -28.98
CA SER A 81 -34.25 21.09 -27.84
C SER A 81 -34.87 19.73 -27.52
N GLU A 82 -35.20 18.95 -28.55
CA GLU A 82 -35.76 17.60 -28.42
C GLU A 82 -34.74 16.62 -27.83
N LEU A 83 -33.51 16.61 -28.35
CA LEU A 83 -32.45 15.70 -27.90
C LEU A 83 -31.89 16.06 -26.52
N VAL A 84 -31.85 17.34 -26.14
CA VAL A 84 -31.39 17.74 -24.80
C VAL A 84 -32.43 17.37 -23.76
N GLY A 85 -33.70 17.63 -24.04
CA GLY A 85 -34.80 17.41 -23.11
C GLY A 85 -34.83 18.40 -21.95
N GLU A 86 -35.47 18.01 -20.85
CA GLU A 86 -35.65 18.80 -19.63
C GLU A 86 -34.86 18.20 -18.46
N PRO A 87 -34.37 19.02 -17.50
CA PRO A 87 -33.65 18.52 -16.33
C PRO A 87 -34.39 17.49 -15.47
N GLY A 88 -35.72 17.40 -15.60
CA GLY A 88 -36.57 16.45 -14.90
C GLY A 88 -36.80 15.12 -15.62
N ASN A 89 -36.23 14.92 -16.82
CA ASN A 89 -36.45 13.69 -17.58
C ASN A 89 -35.91 12.46 -16.86
N ASP A 90 -36.68 11.37 -16.94
CA ASP A 90 -36.31 10.09 -16.34
C ASP A 90 -35.46 9.22 -17.27
N SER A 91 -34.98 8.08 -16.76
CA SER A 91 -34.07 7.18 -17.50
C SER A 91 -34.67 6.50 -18.73
N GLN A 92 -35.98 6.60 -18.95
CA GLN A 92 -36.66 6.03 -20.12
C GLN A 92 -36.74 7.03 -21.27
N GLU A 93 -36.51 8.30 -20.99
CA GLU A 93 -36.61 9.34 -22.00
C GLU A 93 -35.37 9.35 -22.92
N PRO A 94 -35.55 9.43 -24.26
CA PRO A 94 -34.45 9.42 -25.22
C PRO A 94 -33.78 10.81 -25.34
N THR A 95 -33.46 11.43 -24.20
CA THR A 95 -32.87 12.76 -24.11
C THR A 95 -31.50 12.72 -23.43
N LEU A 96 -30.74 13.81 -23.50
CA LEU A 96 -29.47 13.95 -22.78
C LEU A 96 -29.67 13.78 -21.27
N PHE A 97 -30.69 14.43 -20.71
CA PHE A 97 -31.01 14.30 -19.30
C PHE A 97 -31.46 12.87 -18.95
N GLY A 98 -32.27 12.23 -19.79
CA GLY A 98 -32.66 10.83 -19.60
C GLY A 98 -31.47 9.86 -19.66
N PHE A 99 -30.52 10.09 -20.57
CA PHE A 99 -29.26 9.34 -20.61
C PHE A 99 -28.44 9.51 -19.32
N LEU A 100 -28.27 10.75 -18.83
CA LEU A 100 -27.54 11.00 -17.58
C LEU A 100 -28.26 10.39 -16.36
N ALA A 101 -29.60 10.39 -16.35
CA ALA A 101 -30.40 9.69 -15.34
C ALA A 101 -30.15 8.17 -15.38
N LYS A 102 -30.19 7.57 -16.57
CA LYS A 102 -29.91 6.15 -16.79
C LYS A 102 -28.50 5.75 -16.31
N VAL A 103 -27.48 6.55 -16.60
CA VAL A 103 -26.11 6.30 -16.12
C VAL A 103 -26.03 6.42 -14.59
N SER A 104 -26.71 7.40 -14.00
CA SER A 104 -26.79 7.57 -12.54
C SER A 104 -27.43 6.36 -11.86
N GLU A 105 -28.62 5.94 -12.30
CA GLU A 105 -29.35 4.78 -11.76
C GLU A 105 -28.52 3.49 -11.86
N ARG A 106 -27.81 3.33 -12.98
CA ARG A 106 -26.93 2.19 -13.17
C ARG A 106 -25.73 2.23 -12.23
N ASN A 107 -25.07 3.38 -12.06
CA ASN A 107 -23.99 3.54 -11.10
C ASN A 107 -24.44 3.20 -9.68
N ASP A 108 -25.65 3.61 -9.29
CA ASP A 108 -26.22 3.28 -7.98
C ASP A 108 -26.50 1.78 -7.83
N SER A 109 -27.02 1.13 -8.88
CA SER A 109 -27.22 -0.32 -8.91
C SER A 109 -25.90 -1.09 -8.78
N LEU A 110 -24.85 -0.66 -9.50
CA LEU A 110 -23.51 -1.24 -9.42
C LEU A 110 -22.90 -1.06 -8.02
N LYS A 111 -23.07 0.11 -7.40
CA LYS A 111 -22.63 0.37 -6.01
C LYS A 111 -23.37 -0.52 -5.02
N ALA A 112 -24.69 -0.65 -5.16
CA ALA A 112 -25.50 -1.48 -4.28
C ALA A 112 -25.06 -2.96 -4.32
N GLU A 113 -24.83 -3.52 -5.51
CA GLU A 113 -24.29 -4.88 -5.63
C GLU A 113 -22.88 -5.02 -5.08
N SER A 114 -22.01 -4.02 -5.31
CA SER A 114 -20.66 -4.02 -4.76
C SER A 114 -20.68 -4.03 -3.23
N GLN A 115 -21.60 -3.29 -2.60
CA GLN A 115 -21.76 -3.25 -1.15
C GLN A 115 -22.30 -4.57 -0.60
N LYS A 116 -23.27 -5.21 -1.27
CA LYS A 116 -23.77 -6.53 -0.89
C LYS A 116 -22.65 -7.59 -0.86
N LEU A 117 -21.80 -7.60 -1.90
CA LEU A 117 -20.66 -8.51 -1.95
C LEU A 117 -19.61 -8.22 -0.87
N ALA A 118 -19.38 -6.94 -0.53
CA ALA A 118 -18.49 -6.57 0.55
C ALA A 118 -18.98 -7.08 1.92
N VAL A 119 -20.28 -6.93 2.22
CA VAL A 119 -20.89 -7.45 3.45
C VAL A 119 -20.78 -8.98 3.52
N LEU A 120 -20.96 -9.69 2.39
CA LEU A 120 -20.76 -11.14 2.34
C LEU A 120 -19.32 -11.56 2.67
N LEU A 121 -18.32 -10.77 2.26
CA LEU A 121 -16.92 -11.03 2.59
C LEU A 121 -16.59 -10.73 4.06
N ASP A 122 -17.21 -9.71 4.65
CA ASP A 122 -16.99 -9.37 6.06
C ASP A 122 -17.47 -10.50 6.99
N ASP A 123 -18.61 -11.12 6.66
CA ASP A 123 -19.19 -12.24 7.44
C ASP A 123 -18.77 -13.62 6.92
N TRP A 124 -17.79 -13.71 6.02
CA TRP A 124 -17.46 -14.93 5.26
C TRP A 124 -17.26 -16.18 6.12
N ASN A 125 -16.57 -16.04 7.26
CA ASN A 125 -16.28 -17.15 8.16
C ASN A 125 -17.49 -17.60 8.98
N GLY A 126 -18.46 -16.72 9.22
CA GLY A 126 -19.70 -17.03 9.95
C GLY A 126 -20.79 -17.66 9.07
N LEU A 127 -20.67 -17.54 7.75
CA LEU A 127 -21.68 -18.02 6.79
C LEU A 127 -21.43 -19.46 6.35
N GLY A 128 -22.52 -20.24 6.32
CA GLY A 128 -22.53 -21.59 5.78
C GLY A 128 -22.46 -21.61 4.25
N GLU A 129 -21.86 -22.67 3.69
CA GLU A 129 -21.58 -22.77 2.26
C GLU A 129 -22.84 -22.67 1.38
N SER A 130 -23.95 -23.29 1.77
CA SER A 130 -25.21 -23.20 1.02
C SER A 130 -25.82 -21.79 0.99
N VAL A 131 -25.56 -20.99 2.03
CA VAL A 131 -26.02 -19.60 2.11
C VAL A 131 -25.17 -18.73 1.18
N LEU A 132 -23.85 -18.93 1.23
CA LEU A 132 -22.90 -18.27 0.34
C LEU A 132 -23.21 -18.57 -1.11
N ASP A 133 -23.36 -19.85 -1.48
CA ASP A 133 -23.67 -20.27 -2.85
C ASP A 133 -24.92 -19.57 -3.39
N ARG A 134 -26.04 -19.62 -2.64
CA ARG A 134 -27.28 -18.96 -3.06
C ARG A 134 -27.12 -17.45 -3.23
N ALA A 135 -26.45 -16.79 -2.29
CA ALA A 135 -26.25 -15.35 -2.34
C ALA A 135 -25.38 -14.96 -3.55
N ILE A 136 -24.28 -15.68 -3.78
CA ILE A 136 -23.34 -15.43 -4.86
C ILE A 136 -23.95 -15.72 -6.23
N VAL A 137 -24.75 -16.79 -6.36
CA VAL A 137 -25.49 -17.09 -7.60
C VAL A 137 -26.49 -15.98 -7.93
N ASN A 138 -27.17 -15.43 -6.92
CA ASN A 138 -28.10 -14.32 -7.12
C ASN A 138 -27.37 -13.04 -7.52
N SER A 139 -26.30 -12.67 -6.81
CA SER A 139 -25.46 -11.52 -7.18
C SER A 139 -24.87 -11.70 -8.57
N ARG A 140 -24.37 -12.89 -8.93
CA ARG A 140 -23.86 -13.17 -10.29
C ARG A 140 -24.89 -12.86 -11.36
N LYS A 141 -26.15 -13.28 -11.18
CA LYS A 141 -27.23 -12.97 -12.12
C LYS A 141 -27.46 -11.46 -12.22
N GLN A 142 -27.49 -10.75 -11.09
CA GLN A 142 -27.69 -9.29 -11.05
C GLN A 142 -26.53 -8.54 -11.72
N VAL A 143 -25.28 -8.92 -11.43
CA VAL A 143 -24.10 -8.32 -12.07
C VAL A 143 -24.12 -8.55 -13.57
N LEU A 144 -24.48 -9.75 -14.04
CA LEU A 144 -24.57 -10.04 -15.48
C LEU A 144 -25.67 -9.24 -16.18
N VAL A 145 -26.79 -8.96 -15.50
CA VAL A 145 -27.84 -8.06 -16.04
C VAL A 145 -27.35 -6.62 -16.14
N LEU A 146 -26.52 -6.16 -15.20
CA LEU A 146 -25.96 -4.80 -15.18
C LEU A 146 -24.72 -4.65 -16.09
N ASN A 147 -24.18 -5.75 -16.61
CA ASN A 147 -22.91 -5.77 -17.31
C ASN A 147 -23.03 -5.23 -18.74
N GLU A 148 -22.26 -4.18 -19.05
CA GLU A 148 -21.98 -3.76 -20.43
C GLU A 148 -20.47 -3.79 -20.72
N TYR A 149 -19.67 -4.30 -19.79
CA TYR A 149 -18.25 -4.46 -20.03
C TYR A 149 -17.99 -5.62 -21.00
N PRO A 150 -17.19 -5.40 -22.08
CA PRO A 150 -16.88 -6.44 -23.06
C PRO A 150 -16.19 -7.66 -22.43
N GLY A 151 -16.67 -8.86 -22.72
CA GLY A 151 -16.11 -10.12 -22.17
C GLY A 151 -16.33 -10.31 -20.66
N GLY A 152 -17.32 -9.63 -20.08
CA GLY A 152 -17.60 -9.70 -18.64
C GLY A 152 -17.87 -11.10 -18.10
N ASP A 153 -18.45 -12.00 -18.90
CA ASP A 153 -18.69 -13.39 -18.54
C ASP A 153 -17.40 -14.21 -18.39
N GLN A 154 -16.39 -13.92 -19.22
CA GLN A 154 -15.07 -14.56 -19.18
C GLN A 154 -14.32 -14.21 -17.89
N LEU A 155 -14.52 -13.01 -17.36
CA LEU A 155 -13.92 -12.56 -16.10
C LEU A 155 -14.38 -13.37 -14.88
N LEU A 156 -15.58 -13.93 -14.94
CA LEU A 156 -16.15 -14.70 -13.82
C LEU A 156 -15.55 -16.10 -13.69
N GLN A 157 -14.78 -16.57 -14.68
CA GLN A 157 -14.08 -17.84 -14.61
C GLN A 157 -12.85 -17.69 -13.71
N PRO A 158 -12.65 -18.52 -12.67
CA PRO A 158 -11.47 -18.43 -11.82
C PRO A 158 -10.22 -18.88 -12.58
N THR A 159 -9.04 -18.33 -12.21
CA THR A 159 -7.76 -18.72 -12.82
C THR A 159 -7.43 -20.18 -12.54
N LYS A 160 -7.76 -20.65 -11.33
CA LYS A 160 -7.59 -22.05 -10.90
C LYS A 160 -8.81 -22.52 -10.12
N THR A 161 -9.20 -23.76 -10.35
CA THR A 161 -10.23 -24.43 -9.55
C THR A 161 -9.59 -25.17 -8.39
N SER A 162 -10.05 -24.89 -7.18
CA SER A 162 -9.66 -25.62 -5.97
C SER A 162 -10.64 -26.76 -5.68
N GLN A 163 -10.19 -27.75 -4.91
CA GLN A 163 -11.09 -28.75 -4.31
C GLN A 163 -11.98 -28.13 -3.22
N ASP A 164 -11.55 -27.02 -2.63
CA ASP A 164 -12.33 -26.25 -1.65
C ASP A 164 -13.38 -25.40 -2.37
N GLN A 165 -14.65 -25.80 -2.23
CA GLN A 165 -15.80 -25.10 -2.82
C GLN A 165 -15.97 -23.71 -2.23
N LYS A 166 -15.74 -23.52 -0.93
CA LYS A 166 -15.83 -22.20 -0.30
C LYS A 166 -14.75 -21.27 -0.87
N LEU A 167 -13.53 -21.76 -1.09
CA LEU A 167 -12.49 -20.99 -1.76
C LEU A 167 -12.90 -20.58 -3.19
N ASN A 168 -13.47 -21.51 -3.98
CA ASN A 168 -13.95 -21.19 -5.33
C ASN A 168 -15.04 -20.12 -5.33
N LEU A 169 -16.00 -20.20 -4.39
CA LEU A 169 -17.02 -19.18 -4.20
C LEU A 169 -16.42 -17.82 -3.85
N LYS A 170 -15.36 -17.79 -3.04
CA LYS A 170 -14.64 -16.57 -2.65
C LYS A 170 -13.99 -15.90 -3.86
N ASN A 171 -13.31 -16.67 -4.69
CA ASN A 171 -12.70 -16.17 -5.93
C ASN A 171 -13.76 -15.64 -6.89
N LEU A 172 -14.92 -16.30 -6.98
CA LEU A 172 -16.04 -15.78 -7.75
C LEU A 172 -16.54 -14.42 -7.24
N VAL A 173 -16.58 -14.21 -5.91
CA VAL A 173 -16.91 -12.90 -5.33
C VAL A 173 -15.90 -11.84 -5.73
N PHE A 174 -14.60 -12.13 -5.67
CA PHE A 174 -13.58 -11.18 -6.12
C PHE A 174 -13.72 -10.83 -7.61
N ASN A 175 -14.00 -11.82 -8.45
CA ASN A 175 -14.24 -11.61 -9.88
C ASN A 175 -15.51 -10.78 -10.14
N LEU A 176 -16.57 -10.98 -9.37
CA LEU A 176 -17.78 -10.15 -9.44
C LEU A 176 -17.51 -8.71 -9.01
N GLN A 177 -16.75 -8.49 -7.92
CA GLN A 177 -16.34 -7.15 -7.50
C GLN A 177 -15.47 -6.45 -8.54
N ALA A 178 -14.53 -7.18 -9.16
CA ALA A 178 -13.72 -6.67 -10.24
C ALA A 178 -14.60 -6.26 -11.45
N LEU A 179 -15.54 -7.12 -11.86
CA LEU A 179 -16.47 -6.83 -12.94
C LEU A 179 -17.34 -5.60 -12.67
N LEU A 180 -17.85 -5.45 -11.44
CA LEU A 180 -18.60 -4.27 -11.03
C LEU A 180 -17.73 -2.99 -11.09
N GLY A 181 -16.48 -3.09 -10.62
CA GLY A 181 -15.51 -2.01 -10.72
C GLY A 181 -15.23 -1.59 -12.17
N LEU A 182 -15.06 -2.58 -13.07
CA LEU A 182 -14.84 -2.36 -14.50
C LEU A 182 -16.03 -1.72 -15.20
N ASN A 183 -17.26 -2.15 -14.86
CA ASN A 183 -18.48 -1.51 -15.36
C ASN A 183 -18.59 -0.05 -14.91
N ARG A 184 -18.11 0.30 -13.71
CA ARG A 184 -18.05 1.70 -13.28
C ARG A 184 -16.91 2.45 -13.96
N GLN A 185 -15.78 1.79 -14.18
CA GLN A 185 -14.61 2.39 -14.82
C GLN A 185 -14.89 2.75 -16.27
N ILE A 186 -15.54 1.87 -17.05
CA ILE A 186 -15.88 2.16 -18.46
C ILE A 186 -16.82 3.36 -18.61
N LEU A 187 -17.68 3.61 -17.61
CA LEU A 187 -18.54 4.81 -17.56
C LEU A 187 -17.73 6.07 -17.20
N ALA A 188 -16.66 5.91 -16.43
CA ALA A 188 -15.90 7.01 -15.86
C ALA A 188 -14.73 7.49 -16.74
N ILE A 189 -14.17 6.63 -17.59
CA ILE A 189 -13.15 6.99 -18.58
C ILE A 189 -13.73 7.80 -19.74
N ASN A 190 -12.90 8.51 -20.49
CA ASN A 190 -13.36 9.22 -21.68
C ASN A 190 -13.58 8.25 -22.85
N ALA A 191 -14.29 8.72 -23.88
CA ALA A 191 -14.56 7.95 -25.08
C ALA A 191 -13.26 7.41 -25.72
N GLY A 192 -13.22 6.11 -25.98
CA GLY A 192 -12.09 5.45 -26.63
C GLY A 192 -10.85 5.19 -25.78
N GLU A 193 -10.84 5.50 -24.47
CA GLU A 193 -9.73 5.16 -23.59
C GLU A 193 -9.70 3.66 -23.24
N SER A 194 -8.53 3.03 -23.20
CA SER A 194 -8.40 1.62 -22.82
C SER A 194 -8.65 1.41 -21.32
N VAL A 195 -9.34 0.34 -20.95
CA VAL A 195 -9.62 -0.02 -19.55
C VAL A 195 -8.60 -1.04 -19.05
N ARG A 196 -8.10 -0.83 -17.83
CA ARG A 196 -7.21 -1.77 -17.14
C ARG A 196 -7.60 -1.88 -15.68
N ALA A 197 -7.56 -3.09 -15.13
CA ALA A 197 -7.74 -3.33 -13.69
C ALA A 197 -6.89 -4.50 -13.18
N LEU A 198 -6.67 -4.52 -11.88
CA LEU A 198 -5.90 -5.53 -11.16
C LEU A 198 -6.65 -5.93 -9.88
N TRP A 199 -6.81 -7.22 -9.63
CA TRP A 199 -7.39 -7.76 -8.39
C TRP A 199 -6.72 -9.07 -7.99
N LEU A 200 -7.05 -9.59 -6.80
CA LEU A 200 -6.44 -10.79 -6.24
C LEU A 200 -7.43 -11.97 -6.16
N GLU A 201 -6.94 -13.18 -6.42
CA GLU A 201 -7.63 -14.46 -6.12
C GLU A 201 -6.85 -15.28 -5.06
N GLU A 202 -7.55 -16.24 -4.44
CA GLU A 202 -7.05 -17.16 -3.40
C GLU A 202 -6.66 -18.54 -3.97
N GLY A 203 -5.90 -19.31 -3.19
CA GLY A 203 -5.31 -20.60 -3.60
C GLY A 203 -3.82 -20.52 -3.90
N SER A 204 -3.09 -19.71 -3.11
CA SER A 204 -1.95 -18.83 -3.46
C SER A 204 -2.44 -17.42 -3.79
N ILE A 205 -1.56 -16.42 -3.83
CA ILE A 205 -2.00 -15.05 -4.15
C ILE A 205 -1.81 -14.84 -5.64
N ILE A 206 -2.93 -14.77 -6.36
CA ILE A 206 -2.95 -14.62 -7.81
C ILE A 206 -3.33 -13.18 -8.14
N PHE A 207 -2.37 -12.44 -8.68
CA PHE A 207 -2.58 -11.12 -9.26
C PHE A 207 -3.19 -11.29 -10.64
N ARG A 208 -4.46 -10.93 -10.77
CA ARG A 208 -5.20 -11.05 -12.03
C ARG A 208 -5.41 -9.68 -12.63
N GLY A 209 -4.89 -9.51 -13.85
CA GLY A 209 -5.00 -8.29 -14.63
C GLY A 209 -5.95 -8.47 -15.79
N VAL A 210 -6.71 -7.42 -16.09
CA VAL A 210 -7.51 -7.32 -17.32
C VAL A 210 -7.10 -6.09 -18.10
N ILE A 211 -7.07 -6.24 -19.42
CA ILE A 211 -6.90 -5.16 -20.37
C ILE A 211 -8.00 -5.29 -21.41
N THR A 212 -8.72 -4.20 -21.66
CA THR A 212 -9.81 -4.18 -22.64
C THR A 212 -9.72 -2.96 -23.52
N ASN A 213 -9.95 -3.20 -24.82
CA ASN A 213 -10.24 -2.16 -25.78
C ASN A 213 -11.76 -1.97 -25.84
N PRO A 214 -12.33 -0.91 -25.25
CA PRO A 214 -13.77 -0.69 -25.29
C PRO A 214 -14.25 -0.16 -26.64
N SER A 215 -13.35 0.17 -27.58
CA SER A 215 -13.77 0.65 -28.89
C SER A 215 -14.43 -0.48 -29.69
N ALA A 216 -15.59 -0.19 -30.26
CA ALA A 216 -16.29 -1.08 -31.19
C ALA A 216 -15.74 -1.05 -32.62
N VAL A 217 -14.81 -0.13 -32.94
CA VAL A 217 -14.43 0.16 -34.33
C VAL A 217 -12.95 0.11 -34.62
N ILE A 218 -12.07 0.41 -33.66
CA ILE A 218 -10.62 0.46 -33.90
C ILE A 218 -9.87 -0.50 -32.98
N SER A 219 -8.77 -1.05 -33.48
CA SER A 219 -7.79 -1.79 -32.67
C SER A 219 -6.89 -0.84 -31.90
N GLN A 220 -6.47 -1.25 -30.71
CA GLN A 220 -5.60 -0.45 -29.83
C GLN A 220 -4.42 -1.27 -29.33
N THR A 221 -3.24 -0.66 -29.24
CA THR A 221 -2.10 -1.27 -28.56
C THR A 221 -1.99 -0.69 -27.16
N VAL A 222 -2.17 -1.53 -26.15
CA VAL A 222 -2.26 -1.11 -24.75
C VAL A 222 -1.06 -1.67 -23.98
N PRO A 223 -0.17 -0.81 -23.45
CA PRO A 223 0.88 -1.23 -22.56
C PRO A 223 0.30 -1.54 -21.17
N LEU A 224 0.72 -2.69 -20.62
CA LEU A 224 0.48 -3.08 -19.25
C LEU A 224 1.78 -2.93 -18.47
N LYS A 225 1.72 -2.20 -17.36
CA LYS A 225 2.76 -2.17 -16.33
C LYS A 225 2.08 -2.19 -14.98
N PHE A 226 2.48 -3.09 -14.09
CA PHE A 226 1.99 -3.03 -12.71
C PHE A 226 3.04 -3.43 -11.69
N TYR A 227 3.01 -2.79 -10.53
CA TYR A 227 3.93 -3.10 -9.42
C TYR A 227 3.33 -4.18 -8.52
N LEU A 228 4.16 -5.17 -8.21
CA LEU A 228 3.90 -6.14 -7.16
C LEU A 228 4.27 -5.52 -5.80
N PRO A 229 3.65 -5.96 -4.69
CA PRO A 229 4.02 -5.48 -3.37
C PRO A 229 5.51 -5.66 -3.08
N ARG A 230 6.10 -4.68 -2.39
CA ARG A 230 7.54 -4.58 -2.10
C ARG A 230 8.09 -5.75 -1.30
N GLU A 231 7.22 -6.50 -0.62
CA GLU A 231 7.59 -7.67 0.16
C GLU A 231 7.99 -8.88 -0.71
N LEU A 232 7.56 -8.91 -1.98
CA LEU A 232 7.84 -10.02 -2.90
C LEU A 232 9.20 -9.91 -3.55
N LYS A 233 9.81 -11.08 -3.75
CA LYS A 233 11.04 -11.27 -4.52
C LYS A 233 10.79 -12.14 -5.74
N THR A 234 11.76 -12.18 -6.65
CA THR A 234 11.67 -12.98 -7.88
C THR A 234 11.51 -14.47 -7.58
N GLU A 235 12.04 -14.93 -6.45
CA GLU A 235 11.91 -16.32 -5.97
C GLU A 235 10.48 -16.67 -5.50
N ASP A 236 9.68 -15.68 -5.12
CA ASP A 236 8.32 -15.89 -4.61
C ASP A 236 7.29 -15.99 -5.76
N ILE A 237 7.70 -15.79 -7.02
CA ILE A 237 6.85 -15.94 -8.21
C ILE A 237 6.76 -17.42 -8.58
N LEU A 238 5.56 -17.99 -8.46
CA LEU A 238 5.28 -19.40 -8.75
C LEU A 238 4.99 -19.62 -10.24
N THR A 239 4.13 -18.79 -10.80
CA THR A 239 3.70 -18.87 -12.20
C THR A 239 3.57 -17.48 -12.80
N LEU A 240 4.13 -17.29 -13.99
CA LEU A 240 4.03 -16.06 -14.78
C LEU A 240 3.42 -16.38 -16.14
N ASP A 241 2.47 -15.57 -16.59
CA ASP A 241 1.94 -15.65 -17.95
C ASP A 241 3.08 -15.46 -18.98
N PRO A 242 3.21 -16.33 -20.01
CA PRO A 242 4.27 -16.22 -21.02
C PRO A 242 4.35 -14.86 -21.74
N SER A 243 3.27 -14.08 -21.77
CA SER A 243 3.26 -12.75 -22.39
C SER A 243 3.73 -11.62 -21.47
N LEU A 244 4.15 -11.94 -20.25
CA LEU A 244 4.60 -10.98 -19.25
C LEU A 244 6.09 -11.12 -18.94
N GLU A 245 6.72 -9.99 -18.64
CA GLU A 245 8.10 -9.90 -18.19
C GLU A 245 8.16 -9.25 -16.80
N THR A 246 9.06 -9.75 -15.95
CA THR A 246 9.27 -9.25 -14.59
C THR A 246 10.60 -8.52 -14.48
N HIS A 247 10.59 -7.34 -13.88
CA HIS A 247 11.78 -6.54 -13.61
C HIS A 247 11.76 -6.01 -12.18
N TYR A 248 12.92 -5.58 -11.67
CA TYR A 248 13.04 -4.95 -10.35
C TYR A 248 13.39 -3.47 -10.52
N ASP A 249 12.62 -2.60 -9.87
CA ASP A 249 12.87 -1.17 -9.82
C ASP A 249 13.59 -0.83 -8.51
N THR A 250 14.83 -0.35 -8.61
CA THR A 250 15.64 0.02 -7.44
C THR A 250 15.16 1.29 -6.75
N THR A 251 14.38 2.12 -7.43
CA THR A 251 13.85 3.37 -6.87
C THR A 251 12.64 3.10 -6.00
N GLU A 252 11.74 2.26 -6.51
CA GLU A 252 10.52 1.83 -5.79
C GLU A 252 10.77 0.64 -4.86
N GLU A 253 11.97 0.04 -4.92
CA GLU A 253 12.38 -1.18 -4.22
C GLU A 253 11.37 -2.32 -4.40
N ALA A 254 10.81 -2.43 -5.61
CA ALA A 254 9.67 -3.28 -5.92
C ALA A 254 9.85 -4.03 -7.24
N LEU A 255 9.25 -5.21 -7.34
CA LEU A 255 9.08 -5.88 -8.61
C LEU A 255 7.95 -5.22 -9.41
N PHE A 256 8.13 -5.12 -10.72
CA PHE A 256 7.07 -4.77 -11.64
C PHE A 256 6.98 -5.76 -12.78
N VAL A 257 5.78 -5.88 -13.31
CA VAL A 257 5.42 -6.76 -14.40
C VAL A 257 5.01 -5.90 -15.58
N THR A 258 5.47 -6.24 -16.78
CA THR A 258 5.16 -5.50 -18.00
C THR A 258 4.79 -6.41 -19.16
N GLY A 259 3.99 -5.88 -20.09
CA GLY A 259 3.63 -6.49 -21.36
C GLY A 259 2.98 -5.46 -22.28
N SER A 260 2.86 -5.75 -23.57
CA SER A 260 2.17 -4.89 -24.53
C SER A 260 1.28 -5.74 -25.43
N TYR A 261 0.04 -5.27 -25.62
CA TYR A 261 -1.01 -6.07 -26.26
C TYR A 261 -1.73 -5.25 -27.32
N THR A 262 -1.73 -5.75 -28.55
CA THR A 262 -2.62 -5.25 -29.60
C THR A 262 -3.95 -5.97 -29.48
N LEU A 263 -5.01 -5.21 -29.21
CA LEU A 263 -6.37 -5.68 -28.99
C LEU A 263 -7.26 -5.26 -30.17
N ALA A 264 -8.04 -6.21 -30.69
CA ALA A 264 -9.11 -5.96 -31.63
C ALA A 264 -10.24 -5.14 -30.97
N PRO A 265 -11.20 -4.61 -31.75
CA PRO A 265 -12.38 -3.96 -31.19
C PRO A 265 -13.13 -4.89 -30.22
N GLU A 266 -13.52 -4.35 -29.07
CA GLU A 266 -14.17 -5.06 -27.96
C GLU A 266 -13.40 -6.27 -27.40
N GLU A 267 -12.12 -6.42 -27.73
CA GLU A 267 -11.31 -7.51 -27.22
C GLU A 267 -10.88 -7.25 -25.77
N THR A 268 -11.13 -8.25 -24.92
CA THR A 268 -10.70 -8.32 -23.53
C THR A 268 -9.66 -9.40 -23.37
N ARG A 269 -8.51 -9.06 -22.80
CA ARG A 269 -7.44 -9.99 -22.48
C ARG A 269 -7.21 -10.07 -20.98
N LEU A 270 -7.09 -11.29 -20.49
CA LEU A 270 -6.76 -11.63 -19.12
C LEU A 270 -5.31 -12.07 -19.02
N VAL A 271 -4.64 -11.63 -17.97
CA VAL A 271 -3.28 -12.05 -17.62
C VAL A 271 -3.20 -12.30 -16.12
N PHE A 272 -2.23 -13.10 -15.67
CA PHE A 272 -2.07 -13.35 -14.25
C PHE A 272 -0.61 -13.57 -13.83
N VAL A 273 -0.36 -13.34 -12.55
CA VAL A 273 0.89 -13.67 -11.86
C VAL A 273 0.54 -14.33 -10.54
N GLU A 274 1.01 -15.55 -10.34
CA GLU A 274 0.80 -16.29 -9.10
C GLU A 274 2.05 -16.22 -8.24
N VAL A 275 1.88 -15.88 -6.97
CA VAL A 275 2.97 -15.78 -6.00
C VAL A 275 2.69 -16.58 -4.73
N GLU A 276 3.75 -16.91 -4.02
CA GLU A 276 3.68 -17.46 -2.67
C GLU A 276 3.09 -16.44 -1.69
N ASP A 277 2.26 -16.90 -0.75
CA ASP A 277 1.70 -16.03 0.29
C ASP A 277 2.74 -15.77 1.39
N VAL A 278 3.48 -14.68 1.22
CA VAL A 278 4.52 -14.22 2.17
C VAL A 278 3.95 -13.36 3.31
N TRP A 279 2.66 -13.02 3.29
CA TRP A 279 2.04 -12.03 4.20
C TRP A 279 1.38 -12.68 5.42
N GLN A 280 2.04 -13.68 6.01
CA GLN A 280 1.56 -14.39 7.19
C GLN A 280 2.68 -14.49 8.23
N LEU A 281 2.37 -14.10 9.47
CA LEU A 281 3.23 -14.42 10.61
C LEU A 281 2.73 -15.72 11.21
N THR A 282 3.62 -16.68 11.41
CA THR A 282 3.21 -17.97 11.94
C THR A 282 2.91 -17.85 13.43
N ALA A 283 1.90 -18.59 13.92
CA ALA A 283 1.60 -18.63 15.35
C ALA A 283 2.82 -19.05 16.19
N GLY A 284 3.70 -19.91 15.64
CA GLY A 284 4.94 -20.33 16.29
C GLY A 284 5.95 -19.18 16.49
N GLU A 285 6.03 -18.23 15.56
CA GLU A 285 6.90 -17.05 15.69
C GLU A 285 6.42 -16.15 16.83
N LEU A 286 5.11 -15.87 16.87
CA LEU A 286 4.51 -15.03 17.90
C LEU A 286 4.63 -15.67 19.30
N GLU A 287 4.43 -16.99 19.39
CA GLU A 287 4.66 -17.76 20.63
C GLU A 287 6.12 -17.77 21.08
N THR A 288 7.07 -17.75 20.14
CA THR A 288 8.50 -17.66 20.48
C THR A 288 8.83 -16.32 21.12
N ILE A 289 8.30 -15.23 20.59
CA ILE A 289 8.48 -13.88 21.18
C ILE A 289 7.84 -13.81 22.57
N LYS A 290 6.64 -14.39 22.72
CA LYS A 290 5.94 -14.48 24.00
C LYS A 290 6.76 -15.23 25.06
N LYS A 291 7.34 -16.37 24.69
CA LYS A 291 8.25 -17.15 25.54
C LYS A 291 9.51 -16.37 25.89
N GLN A 292 10.12 -15.69 24.92
CA GLN A 292 11.30 -14.86 25.16
C GLN A 292 11.02 -13.76 26.20
N ALA A 293 9.89 -13.06 26.10
CA ALA A 293 9.48 -12.07 27.09
C ALA A 293 9.28 -12.68 28.48
N ALA A 294 8.66 -13.86 28.56
CA ALA A 294 8.46 -14.58 29.82
C ALA A 294 9.80 -15.01 30.47
N GLU A 295 10.74 -15.54 29.68
CA GLU A 295 12.06 -15.93 30.17
C GLU A 295 12.87 -14.73 30.66
N LEU A 296 12.78 -13.58 29.98
CA LEU A 296 13.44 -12.34 30.41
C LEU A 296 12.83 -11.75 31.69
N LEU A 297 11.58 -12.07 32.03
CA LEU A 297 10.96 -11.59 33.26
C LEU A 297 11.44 -12.35 34.51
N LYS A 298 11.75 -13.65 34.39
CA LYS A 298 12.11 -14.50 35.54
C LYS A 298 13.25 -13.95 36.40
N PRO A 299 14.37 -13.43 35.84
CA PRO A 299 15.45 -12.87 36.65
C PRO A 299 15.04 -11.61 37.43
N LEU A 300 13.99 -10.91 36.99
CA LEU A 300 13.51 -9.68 37.61
C LEU A 300 12.61 -9.94 38.82
N GLU A 301 12.06 -11.15 39.01
CA GLU A 301 11.05 -11.49 40.04
C GLU A 301 11.42 -11.07 41.47
N LYS A 302 12.71 -11.07 41.80
CA LYS A 302 13.21 -10.72 43.14
C LYS A 302 13.89 -9.34 43.19
N THR A 303 13.63 -8.49 42.21
CA THR A 303 14.31 -7.22 42.02
C THR A 303 13.31 -6.06 42.09
N SER A 304 13.80 -4.84 42.33
CA SER A 304 12.97 -3.62 42.28
C SER A 304 12.42 -3.33 40.88
N TYR A 305 13.01 -3.93 39.84
CA TYR A 305 12.61 -3.76 38.45
C TYR A 305 11.46 -4.68 38.01
N PHE A 306 10.99 -5.61 38.87
CA PHE A 306 9.96 -6.59 38.52
C PHE A 306 8.65 -5.96 38.01
N SER A 307 8.20 -4.88 38.66
CA SER A 307 6.96 -4.19 38.29
C SER A 307 7.07 -3.59 36.89
N GLN A 308 8.19 -2.94 36.57
CA GLN A 308 8.47 -2.39 35.24
C GLN A 308 8.58 -3.50 34.19
N GLY A 309 9.27 -4.60 34.51
CA GLY A 309 9.37 -5.77 33.64
C GLY A 309 8.01 -6.41 33.35
N THR A 310 7.13 -6.48 34.34
CA THR A 310 5.76 -7.00 34.18
C THR A 310 4.92 -6.12 33.25
N VAL A 311 5.04 -4.79 33.37
CA VAL A 311 4.37 -3.84 32.46
C VAL A 311 4.86 -4.04 31.02
N LEU A 312 6.18 -4.13 30.80
CA LEU A 312 6.74 -4.37 29.47
C LEU A 312 6.29 -5.71 28.87
N LYS A 313 6.31 -6.79 29.67
CA LYS A 313 5.81 -8.10 29.23
C LYS A 313 4.34 -8.03 28.86
N SER A 314 3.51 -7.39 29.69
CA SER A 314 2.08 -7.23 29.41
C SER A 314 1.83 -6.47 28.10
N GLN A 315 2.58 -5.38 27.86
CA GLN A 315 2.50 -4.64 26.58
C GLN A 315 2.90 -5.51 25.38
N ILE A 316 3.93 -6.34 25.52
CA ILE A 316 4.33 -7.30 24.47
C ILE A 316 3.20 -8.28 24.20
N ASP A 317 2.62 -8.89 25.25
CA ASP A 317 1.51 -9.85 25.11
C ASP A 317 0.30 -9.22 24.42
N VAL A 318 -0.12 -8.02 24.85
CA VAL A 318 -1.25 -7.30 24.25
C VAL A 318 -1.01 -6.99 22.76
N ASN A 319 0.19 -6.57 22.39
CA ASN A 319 0.51 -6.28 20.99
C ASN A 319 0.58 -7.56 20.13
N LEU A 320 1.08 -8.67 20.68
CA LEU A 320 1.07 -9.96 20.00
C LEU A 320 -0.37 -10.47 19.78
N ASP A 321 -1.22 -10.36 20.80
CA ASP A 321 -2.64 -10.73 20.71
C ASP A 321 -3.37 -9.84 19.69
N LYS A 322 -3.04 -8.54 19.64
CA LYS A 322 -3.53 -7.61 18.61
C LYS A 322 -3.14 -8.07 17.21
N ILE A 323 -1.88 -8.45 16.98
CA ILE A 323 -1.40 -8.97 15.69
C ILE A 323 -2.21 -10.21 15.27
N LEU A 324 -2.38 -11.18 16.19
CA LEU A 324 -3.17 -12.39 15.94
C LEU A 324 -4.63 -12.06 15.58
N LEU A 325 -5.24 -11.14 16.31
CA LEU A 325 -6.61 -10.71 16.06
C LEU A 325 -6.74 -10.04 14.70
N THR A 326 -5.83 -9.13 14.34
CA THR A 326 -5.84 -8.44 13.04
C THR A 326 -5.65 -9.42 11.88
N GLN A 327 -4.73 -10.39 12.00
CA GLN A 327 -4.53 -11.41 10.96
C GLN A 327 -5.73 -12.34 10.81
N SER A 328 -6.37 -12.75 11.91
CA SER A 328 -7.56 -13.61 11.83
C SER A 328 -8.77 -12.93 11.18
N LYS A 329 -8.85 -11.60 11.25
CA LYS A 329 -9.88 -10.77 10.60
C LYS A 329 -9.57 -10.44 9.15
N ALA A 330 -8.35 -10.70 8.67
CA ALA A 330 -7.93 -10.37 7.31
C ALA A 330 -8.46 -11.41 6.30
N ILE A 331 -9.74 -11.29 5.94
CA ILE A 331 -10.40 -12.26 5.06
C ILE A 331 -9.86 -12.20 3.63
N THR A 332 -9.70 -11.02 3.04
CA THR A 332 -9.24 -10.88 1.64
C THR A 332 -7.71 -10.84 1.55
N PRO A 333 -7.12 -11.24 0.40
CA PRO A 333 -5.66 -11.12 0.20
C PRO A 333 -5.13 -9.70 0.42
N GLU A 334 -5.84 -8.66 0.00
CA GLU A 334 -5.45 -7.26 0.23
C GLU A 334 -5.46 -6.91 1.71
N ASN A 335 -6.50 -7.35 2.44
CA ASN A 335 -6.56 -7.16 3.88
C ASN A 335 -5.44 -7.93 4.58
N ARG A 336 -4.99 -9.09 4.07
CA ARG A 336 -3.80 -9.80 4.59
C ARG A 336 -2.52 -9.01 4.38
N ILE A 337 -2.31 -8.46 3.18
CA ILE A 337 -1.16 -7.61 2.88
C ILE A 337 -1.14 -6.40 3.83
N ARG A 338 -2.29 -5.72 4.01
CA ARG A 338 -2.42 -4.59 4.93
C ARG A 338 -2.15 -5.00 6.38
N ALA A 339 -2.81 -6.05 6.85
CA ALA A 339 -2.64 -6.60 8.20
C ALA A 339 -1.19 -6.99 8.47
N TYR A 340 -0.48 -7.54 7.48
CA TYR A 340 0.93 -7.88 7.59
C TYR A 340 1.81 -6.63 7.73
N ARG A 341 1.56 -5.58 6.94
CA ARG A 341 2.29 -4.29 7.05
C ARG A 341 2.08 -3.65 8.42
N GLU A 342 0.84 -3.63 8.90
CA GLU A 342 0.50 -3.17 10.26
C GLU A 342 1.20 -4.02 11.32
N ALA A 343 1.16 -5.35 11.19
CA ALA A 343 1.81 -6.27 12.13
C ALA A 343 3.33 -6.05 12.17
N ARG A 344 3.98 -5.74 11.05
CA ARG A 344 5.40 -5.39 11.01
C ARG A 344 5.71 -4.12 11.82
N LEU A 345 4.85 -3.12 11.77
CA LEU A 345 5.00 -1.90 12.57
C LEU A 345 4.86 -2.21 14.06
N GLU A 346 3.88 -3.04 14.44
CA GLU A 346 3.68 -3.49 15.83
C GLU A 346 4.86 -4.32 16.34
N LEU A 347 5.45 -5.18 15.49
CA LEU A 347 6.65 -5.95 15.82
C LEU A 347 7.85 -5.05 16.13
N ASN A 348 7.99 -3.88 15.50
CA ASN A 348 9.05 -2.93 15.86
C ASN A 348 8.87 -2.40 17.30
N GLY A 349 7.63 -2.12 17.69
CA GLY A 349 7.29 -1.75 19.08
C GLY A 349 7.58 -2.88 20.07
N ILE A 350 7.21 -4.12 19.72
CA ILE A 350 7.51 -5.31 20.51
C ILE A 350 9.02 -5.50 20.68
N ASN A 351 9.80 -5.38 19.61
CA ASN A 351 11.26 -5.49 19.65
C ASN A 351 11.88 -4.43 20.56
N THR A 352 11.37 -3.20 20.52
CA THR A 352 11.80 -2.12 21.43
C THR A 352 11.51 -2.47 22.89
N ASN A 353 10.33 -3.03 23.18
CA ASN A 353 9.96 -3.46 24.53
C ASN A 353 10.79 -4.66 25.02
N ILE A 354 11.12 -5.60 24.13
CA ILE A 354 12.04 -6.70 24.43
C ILE A 354 13.42 -6.17 24.78
N GLN A 355 13.94 -5.20 24.02
CA GLN A 355 15.23 -4.56 24.31
C GLN A 355 15.22 -3.85 25.67
N ARG A 356 14.17 -3.10 25.99
CA ARG A 356 14.02 -2.48 27.32
C ARG A 356 13.96 -3.51 28.44
N LEU A 357 13.29 -4.65 28.20
CA LEU A 357 13.24 -5.74 29.17
C LEU A 357 14.63 -6.37 29.35
N GLN A 358 15.40 -6.53 28.27
CA GLN A 358 16.81 -6.96 28.34
C GLN A 358 17.67 -5.96 29.12
N ASP A 359 17.48 -4.65 28.92
CA ASP A 359 18.21 -3.61 29.65
C ASP A 359 17.89 -3.64 31.14
N LEU A 360 16.62 -3.85 31.53
CA LEU A 360 16.24 -4.04 32.93
C LEU A 360 16.91 -5.27 33.54
N VAL A 361 16.95 -6.39 32.81
CA VAL A 361 17.66 -7.60 33.26
C VAL A 361 19.16 -7.33 33.43
N ALA A 362 19.78 -6.60 32.51
CA ALA A 362 21.19 -6.23 32.60
C ALA A 362 21.45 -5.31 33.80
N GLN A 363 20.60 -4.31 34.04
CA GLN A 363 20.71 -3.40 35.19
C GLN A 363 20.51 -4.13 36.52
N ALA A 364 19.50 -5.00 36.60
CA ALA A 364 19.24 -5.83 37.77
C ALA A 364 20.40 -6.81 38.06
N SER A 365 21.00 -7.35 37.01
CA SER A 365 22.19 -8.20 37.11
C SER A 365 23.43 -7.40 37.54
N GLY A 366 23.54 -6.14 37.12
CA GLY A 366 24.60 -5.21 37.53
C GLY A 366 24.45 -4.65 38.94
N THR A 367 23.27 -4.73 39.55
CA THR A 367 22.99 -4.22 40.91
C THR A 367 22.88 -5.31 41.98
N GLY A 368 22.99 -6.59 41.61
CA GLY A 368 22.75 -7.74 42.48
C GLY A 368 23.97 -8.59 42.88
N SER A 369 25.10 -7.97 43.28
CA SER A 369 26.17 -8.70 43.98
C SER A 369 26.98 -7.81 44.94
N ILE A 370 26.31 -7.27 45.96
CA ILE A 370 27.00 -6.64 47.11
C ILE A 370 26.62 -7.29 48.45
N PHE A 371 25.67 -8.24 48.47
CA PHE A 371 25.33 -8.98 49.69
C PHE A 371 25.36 -10.50 49.44
N GLY A 372 26.59 -11.04 49.46
CA GLY A 372 26.85 -12.42 49.88
C GLY A 372 27.36 -13.38 48.81
N PHE A 373 28.67 -13.36 48.50
CA PHE A 373 29.47 -14.60 48.41
C PHE A 373 30.97 -14.31 48.43
N VAL A 374 31.63 -14.74 49.50
CA VAL A 374 33.08 -14.97 49.52
C VAL A 374 33.29 -16.36 48.89
N GLY A 375 33.84 -16.40 47.67
CA GLY A 375 34.46 -17.61 47.11
C GLY A 375 33.87 -18.18 45.82
N GLY A 376 34.28 -17.67 44.65
CA GLY A 376 34.42 -18.50 43.45
C GLY A 376 33.34 -18.41 42.36
N VAL A 377 33.74 -17.77 41.25
CA VAL A 377 33.27 -17.94 39.85
C VAL A 377 31.88 -17.38 39.45
N GLN A 378 31.90 -16.10 39.07
CA GLN A 378 31.15 -15.42 38.00
C GLN A 378 29.77 -15.97 37.56
N THR A 379 28.70 -15.59 38.27
CA THR A 379 27.29 -15.74 37.83
C THR A 379 26.92 -14.82 36.65
N VAL A 380 27.70 -13.77 36.38
CA VAL A 380 27.51 -12.85 35.23
C VAL A 380 27.74 -13.56 33.89
N ALA A 381 28.62 -14.57 33.84
CA ALA A 381 28.92 -15.32 32.62
C ALA A 381 27.75 -16.22 32.19
N VAL A 382 26.97 -16.77 33.13
CA VAL A 382 25.90 -17.72 32.84
C VAL A 382 24.72 -17.05 32.13
N TRP A 383 24.37 -15.84 32.53
CA TRP A 383 23.25 -15.09 31.93
C TRP A 383 23.61 -14.45 30.59
N GLY A 384 24.86 -14.01 30.43
CA GLY A 384 25.38 -13.60 29.12
C GLY A 384 25.37 -14.75 28.11
N ILE A 385 25.77 -15.96 28.55
CA ILE A 385 25.68 -17.18 27.74
C ILE A 385 24.21 -17.52 27.44
N LEU A 386 23.29 -17.40 28.40
CA LEU A 386 21.87 -17.68 28.16
C LEU A 386 21.26 -16.73 27.12
N LEU A 387 21.55 -15.43 27.19
CA LEU A 387 21.12 -14.45 26.18
C LEU A 387 21.71 -14.75 24.80
N VAL A 388 23.00 -15.13 24.73
CA VAL A 388 23.65 -15.54 23.50
C VAL A 388 23.05 -16.84 22.95
N VAL A 389 22.71 -17.80 23.80
CA VAL A 389 22.08 -19.08 23.40
C VAL A 389 20.65 -18.84 22.87
N ILE A 390 19.85 -18.02 23.54
CA ILE A 390 18.49 -17.66 23.07
C ILE A 390 18.58 -16.92 21.73
N ALA A 391 19.49 -15.94 21.61
CA ALA A 391 19.72 -15.22 20.35
C ALA A 391 20.21 -16.14 19.22
N SER A 392 21.09 -17.10 19.53
CA SER A 392 21.59 -18.09 18.57
C SER A 392 20.50 -19.05 18.11
N PHE A 393 19.57 -19.42 19.01
CA PHE A 393 18.46 -20.30 18.68
C PHE A 393 17.42 -19.61 17.79
N VAL A 394 17.11 -18.34 18.08
CA VAL A 394 16.26 -17.49 17.22
C VAL A 394 16.91 -17.23 15.86
N PHE A 395 18.22 -17.00 15.83
CA PHE A 395 18.97 -16.87 14.57
C PHE A 395 18.97 -18.18 13.77
N LEU A 396 19.15 -19.33 14.42
CA LEU A 396 19.15 -20.64 13.79
C LEU A 396 17.77 -20.99 13.19
N THR A 397 16.67 -20.65 13.86
CA THR A 397 15.32 -20.90 13.33
C THR A 397 15.03 -20.02 12.10
N ILE A 398 15.45 -18.75 12.12
CA ILE A 398 15.35 -17.85 10.96
C ILE A 398 16.24 -18.35 9.80
N TYR A 399 17.46 -18.79 10.09
CA TYR A 399 18.41 -19.33 9.10
C TYR A 399 17.93 -20.66 8.49
N MET A 400 17.39 -21.57 9.30
CA MET A 400 16.80 -22.82 8.83
C MET A 400 15.56 -22.58 7.95
N ARG A 401 14.81 -21.51 8.18
CA ARG A 401 13.68 -21.12 7.31
C ARG A 401 14.15 -20.69 5.92
N GLN A 402 15.24 -19.92 5.81
CA GLN A 402 15.84 -19.57 4.51
C GLN A 402 16.33 -20.79 3.72
N LEU A 403 16.64 -21.90 4.39
CA LEU A 403 17.04 -23.16 3.75
C LEU A 403 15.84 -24.07 3.42
N LYS A 404 14.72 -23.97 4.15
CA LYS A 404 13.51 -24.79 3.96
C LYS A 404 12.54 -24.28 2.90
N SER A 405 12.71 -23.06 2.37
CA SER A 405 12.00 -22.55 1.18
C SER A 405 12.40 -23.26 -0.13
N ARG A 406 13.17 -24.36 -0.06
CA ARG A 406 13.49 -25.19 -1.22
C ARG A 406 12.57 -26.42 -1.22
N PRO A 407 11.46 -26.43 -1.98
CA PRO A 407 10.96 -27.69 -2.49
C PRO A 407 12.03 -28.24 -3.43
N ALA A 408 12.75 -29.27 -2.99
CA ALA A 408 13.57 -30.07 -3.87
C ALA A 408 12.66 -30.82 -4.85
N LYS A 409 12.35 -30.18 -5.97
CA LYS A 409 11.89 -30.86 -7.18
C LYS A 409 12.78 -30.41 -8.33
N ALA A 410 14.02 -30.89 -8.31
CA ALA A 410 14.82 -30.94 -9.52
C ALA A 410 14.19 -31.99 -10.47
N PRO A 411 14.01 -31.69 -11.77
CA PRO A 411 13.71 -32.73 -12.75
C PRO A 411 14.85 -33.74 -12.77
N ALA A 412 14.52 -35.02 -12.88
CA ALA A 412 15.48 -36.10 -12.86
C ALA A 412 16.57 -35.90 -13.94
N ALA A 413 17.78 -35.54 -13.51
CA ALA A 413 18.95 -35.56 -14.37
C ALA A 413 19.38 -37.01 -14.65
N PRO A 414 19.87 -37.32 -15.87
CA PRO A 414 20.26 -38.67 -16.25
C PRO A 414 21.42 -39.19 -15.39
N LYS A 415 21.33 -40.47 -15.00
CA LYS A 415 22.36 -41.16 -14.20
C LYS A 415 23.75 -41.01 -14.87
N PRO A 416 24.78 -40.53 -14.15
CA PRO A 416 26.15 -40.62 -14.65
C PRO A 416 26.65 -42.07 -14.61
N PRO A 417 27.55 -42.47 -15.52
CA PRO A 417 28.05 -43.83 -15.59
C PRO A 417 28.87 -44.18 -14.35
N ALA A 418 28.73 -45.43 -13.91
CA ALA A 418 29.44 -45.98 -12.76
C ALA A 418 30.96 -45.94 -13.00
N ILE A 419 31.68 -45.23 -12.13
CA ILE A 419 33.14 -45.26 -12.06
C ILE A 419 33.54 -46.08 -10.81
N PRO A 420 34.38 -47.12 -10.96
CA PRO A 420 34.68 -48.07 -9.89
C PRO A 420 35.60 -47.48 -8.82
N TRP A 421 35.28 -47.76 -7.55
CA TRP A 421 36.08 -47.36 -6.39
C TRP A 421 37.36 -48.18 -6.30
N SER A 422 38.48 -47.58 -6.70
CA SER A 422 39.82 -47.99 -6.25
C SER A 422 40.82 -46.85 -6.43
N ASN A 423 40.83 -45.86 -5.52
CA ASN A 423 42.04 -45.08 -5.24
C ASN A 423 41.96 -44.31 -3.90
N PRO A 424 42.94 -44.44 -2.99
CA PRO A 424 42.88 -43.88 -1.64
C PRO A 424 43.66 -42.57 -1.53
N VAL A 425 43.23 -41.51 -2.21
CA VAL A 425 43.79 -40.15 -2.02
C VAL A 425 42.68 -39.13 -2.22
N LEU A 426 41.76 -39.01 -1.26
CA LEU A 426 40.81 -37.87 -1.17
C LEU A 426 40.21 -37.78 0.25
N ILE A 427 41.05 -38.06 1.26
CA ILE A 427 40.74 -37.88 2.69
C ILE A 427 41.88 -37.02 3.29
N PRO A 428 42.09 -35.78 2.82
CA PRO A 428 42.32 -34.70 3.78
C PRO A 428 41.84 -33.28 3.37
N ALA A 429 41.01 -33.12 2.33
CA ALA A 429 40.63 -31.78 1.85
C ALA A 429 39.41 -31.14 2.58
N VAL A 430 38.73 -31.86 3.47
CA VAL A 430 37.51 -31.38 4.16
C VAL A 430 37.79 -30.87 5.59
N ILE A 431 39.00 -31.07 6.13
CA ILE A 431 39.35 -30.69 7.52
C ILE A 431 40.05 -29.31 7.62
N LEU A 432 40.47 -28.70 6.50
CA LEU A 432 41.20 -27.42 6.52
C LEU A 432 40.32 -26.16 6.34
N ALA A 433 39.02 -26.31 6.03
CA ALA A 433 38.13 -25.16 5.78
C ALA A 433 37.37 -24.65 7.02
N THR A 434 37.41 -25.36 8.15
CA THR A 434 36.71 -24.97 9.40
C THR A 434 37.60 -24.21 10.39
N ALA A 435 38.88 -23.98 10.08
CA ALA A 435 39.85 -23.34 10.99
C ALA A 435 40.18 -21.85 10.69
N ILE A 436 39.62 -21.25 9.62
CA ILE A 436 39.93 -19.85 9.23
C ILE A 436 38.87 -18.84 9.68
N ILE A 437 37.67 -19.28 10.08
CA ILE A 437 36.55 -18.36 10.41
C ILE A 437 36.55 -17.93 11.90
N THR A 438 37.25 -18.65 12.79
CA THR A 438 37.34 -18.32 14.22
C THR A 438 38.44 -17.30 14.58
N VAL A 439 39.37 -16.98 13.67
CA VAL A 439 40.50 -16.07 13.94
C VAL A 439 40.22 -14.61 13.55
N MET A 440 39.20 -14.33 12.71
CA MET A 440 38.87 -12.95 12.31
C MET A 440 38.01 -12.18 13.31
N ILE A 441 37.32 -12.83 14.25
CA ILE A 441 36.39 -12.14 15.17
C ILE A 441 37.10 -11.65 16.46
N THR A 442 38.28 -12.19 16.79
CA THR A 442 39.03 -11.83 18.02
C THR A 442 39.98 -10.64 17.87
N GLN A 443 40.22 -10.10 16.66
CA GLN A 443 41.16 -8.99 16.41
C GLN A 443 40.51 -7.59 16.39
N LEU A 444 39.19 -7.44 16.58
CA LEU A 444 38.50 -6.15 16.44
C LEU A 444 38.10 -5.43 17.76
N ILE A 445 38.44 -5.95 18.95
CA ILE A 445 37.94 -5.42 20.25
C ILE A 445 39.05 -4.84 21.16
N LEU A 446 40.32 -4.79 20.76
CA LEU A 446 41.39 -4.21 21.60
C LEU A 446 42.19 -3.12 20.90
N LYS A 447 41.74 -1.86 21.03
CA LYS A 447 42.62 -0.68 20.98
C LYS A 447 42.25 0.29 22.11
N PRO A 448 43.18 0.64 23.03
CA PRO A 448 42.94 1.64 24.05
C PRO A 448 43.11 3.06 23.45
N LYS A 449 42.16 3.96 23.72
CA LYS A 449 42.24 5.37 23.33
C LYS A 449 42.82 6.17 24.50
N THR A 450 44.07 6.57 24.37
CA THR A 450 44.77 7.48 25.28
C THR A 450 44.21 8.91 25.15
N ALA A 451 43.90 9.54 26.28
CA ALA A 451 43.64 10.98 26.38
C ALA A 451 44.95 11.74 26.70
N PRO A 452 45.15 12.98 26.23
CA PRO A 452 46.12 13.90 26.80
C PRO A 452 45.45 14.87 27.79
N ALA A 453 46.20 15.22 28.84
CA ALA A 453 45.81 16.10 29.92
C ALA A 453 46.32 17.55 29.74
N THR A 454 45.59 18.47 30.38
CA THR A 454 46.00 19.77 30.97
C THR A 454 45.83 21.02 30.09
N ILE A 455 45.01 21.99 30.51
CA ILE A 455 45.40 23.14 31.37
C ILE A 455 44.15 23.74 32.04
N LEU A 456 44.30 24.03 33.34
CA LEU A 456 43.39 24.77 34.22
C LEU A 456 43.40 26.27 33.90
N GLN A 457 42.22 26.91 33.96
CA GLN A 457 42.12 28.25 34.53
C GLN A 457 40.89 28.36 35.43
N VAL A 458 41.17 28.80 36.65
CA VAL A 458 40.31 29.00 37.82
C VAL A 458 39.62 30.37 37.71
N ILE A 459 38.38 30.50 38.21
CA ILE A 459 37.92 31.54 39.17
C ILE A 459 36.47 31.22 39.64
N GLU A 460 36.42 30.83 40.92
CA GLU A 460 35.47 30.96 42.04
C GLU A 460 33.91 31.04 41.97
N PRO A 461 33.21 30.63 43.07
CA PRO A 461 31.76 30.41 43.11
C PRO A 461 30.95 31.38 44.00
N SER A 462 29.61 31.31 43.85
CA SER A 462 28.51 31.59 44.82
C SER A 462 27.58 32.78 44.46
N PRO A 463 26.33 32.87 44.99
CA PRO A 463 25.48 31.89 45.68
C PRO A 463 24.04 31.78 45.10
N LEU A 464 23.27 30.82 45.63
CA LEU A 464 21.82 30.70 45.50
C LEU A 464 21.06 31.98 45.87
N ALA A 465 20.08 32.36 45.05
CA ALA A 465 18.89 33.09 45.47
C ALA A 465 17.72 32.83 44.50
N SER A 466 16.64 32.23 45.02
CA SER A 466 15.33 32.20 44.38
C SER A 466 14.67 33.59 44.47
N PRO A 467 13.74 33.93 43.55
CA PRO A 467 12.37 34.13 44.04
C PRO A 467 11.27 33.58 43.11
N SER A 468 10.32 32.93 43.79
CA SER A 468 8.88 32.78 43.52
C SER A 468 8.26 33.62 42.39
N LEU A 469 7.53 32.94 41.48
CA LEU A 469 6.31 33.46 40.84
C LEU A 469 5.17 32.42 40.96
N LYS A 470 3.97 32.93 41.24
CA LYS A 470 2.71 32.22 41.54
C LYS A 470 2.16 31.42 40.34
N PRO A 471 1.28 30.43 40.56
CA PRO A 471 0.70 29.64 39.48
C PRO A 471 -0.28 30.49 38.66
N GLN A 472 -0.07 30.57 37.34
CA GLN A 472 -1.12 30.95 36.39
C GLN A 472 -1.70 29.69 35.77
N GLU A 473 -3.03 29.58 35.84
CA GLU A 473 -3.84 28.55 35.20
C GLU A 473 -3.55 28.47 33.69
N ILE A 474 -3.10 27.31 33.24
CA ILE A 474 -3.01 26.99 31.81
C ILE A 474 -4.40 26.51 31.39
N ASN A 475 -5.13 27.41 30.73
CA ASN A 475 -6.37 27.11 30.04
C ASN A 475 -6.06 26.26 28.80
N ILE A 476 -6.34 24.95 28.87
CA ILE A 476 -6.20 24.02 27.75
C ILE A 476 -7.34 24.26 26.77
N LYS A 477 -7.06 25.01 25.71
CA LYS A 477 -7.71 24.87 24.40
C LYS A 477 -6.63 24.90 23.32
N GLN A 478 -6.01 23.75 23.08
CA GLN A 478 -5.38 23.47 21.80
C GLN A 478 -6.38 22.69 20.96
N GLU A 479 -6.97 23.42 20.01
CA GLU A 479 -7.79 22.88 18.95
C GLU A 479 -6.90 22.04 18.03
N LYS A 480 -7.22 20.75 17.94
CA LYS A 480 -6.53 19.77 17.11
C LYS A 480 -6.93 20.04 15.66
N GLN A 481 -6.10 20.76 14.91
CA GLN A 481 -6.38 21.08 13.51
C GLN A 481 -6.36 19.78 12.67
N VAL A 482 -7.46 19.57 11.95
CA VAL A 482 -7.76 18.37 11.18
C VAL A 482 -6.88 18.32 9.93
N LEU A 483 -6.29 17.15 9.67
CA LEU A 483 -5.50 16.86 8.48
C LEU A 483 -6.38 17.03 7.22
N GLY A 484 -6.08 18.01 6.35
CA GLY A 484 -6.59 18.00 4.97
C GLY A 484 -7.11 19.30 4.35
N THR A 485 -7.18 20.44 5.06
CA THR A 485 -7.56 21.72 4.44
C THR A 485 -6.33 22.58 4.14
N ALA A 486 -6.07 22.82 2.85
CA ALA A 486 -5.04 23.73 2.37
C ALA A 486 -5.34 25.17 2.82
N THR A 487 -4.44 25.77 3.60
CA THR A 487 -4.58 27.16 4.05
C THR A 487 -3.64 28.07 3.24
N PRO A 488 -4.14 29.11 2.54
CA PRO A 488 -3.26 30.02 1.82
C PRO A 488 -2.45 30.85 2.81
N LYS A 489 -1.13 30.93 2.59
CA LYS A 489 -0.18 31.77 3.35
C LYS A 489 0.84 32.41 2.43
N HIS A 490 1.47 33.48 2.93
CA HIS A 490 2.56 34.13 2.22
C HIS A 490 3.91 33.61 2.73
N LEU A 491 4.78 33.17 1.81
CA LEU A 491 6.16 32.79 2.15
C LEU A 491 7.08 33.98 1.88
N THR A 492 7.69 34.51 2.93
CA THR A 492 8.57 35.68 2.86
C THR A 492 10.04 35.26 2.74
N VAL A 493 10.69 35.67 1.65
CA VAL A 493 12.14 35.50 1.45
C VAL A 493 12.86 36.79 1.89
N PRO A 494 13.82 36.74 2.84
CA PRO A 494 14.60 37.91 3.23
C PRO A 494 15.41 38.49 2.07
N ALA A 495 15.60 39.83 2.07
CA ALA A 495 16.39 40.52 1.04
C ALA A 495 17.80 39.92 0.91
N ASP A 496 18.27 39.75 -0.34
CA ASP A 496 19.56 39.15 -0.70
C ASP A 496 19.81 37.73 -0.17
N SER A 497 18.74 36.98 0.13
CA SER A 497 18.79 35.60 0.62
C SER A 497 17.99 34.62 -0.25
N SER A 498 17.95 33.36 0.16
CA SER A 498 17.08 32.34 -0.43
C SER A 498 16.50 31.41 0.64
N VAL A 499 15.27 30.98 0.44
CA VAL A 499 14.61 30.00 1.32
C VAL A 499 14.65 28.62 0.66
N ASN A 500 15.13 27.62 1.41
CA ASN A 500 15.22 26.24 0.94
C ASN A 500 13.89 25.50 1.20
N ILE A 501 13.35 24.89 0.16
CA ILE A 501 12.27 23.91 0.22
C ILE A 501 12.89 22.51 0.17
N ARG A 502 12.45 21.63 1.07
CA ARG A 502 13.10 20.34 1.35
C ARG A 502 12.15 19.16 1.24
N SER A 503 12.71 17.97 1.05
CA SER A 503 11.94 16.73 0.94
C SER A 503 11.35 16.22 2.27
N ARG A 504 11.91 16.64 3.43
CA ARG A 504 11.48 16.26 4.79
C ARG A 504 11.72 17.42 5.77
N PRO A 505 11.05 17.48 6.95
CA PRO A 505 11.20 18.57 7.92
C PRO A 505 12.51 18.44 8.73
N SER A 506 13.65 18.64 8.07
CA SER A 506 14.97 18.58 8.67
C SER A 506 15.97 19.46 7.93
N LEU A 507 16.94 20.03 8.64
CA LEU A 507 18.05 20.79 8.06
C LEU A 507 19.00 19.91 7.22
N ASP A 508 19.03 18.61 7.49
CA ASP A 508 19.85 17.62 6.77
C ASP A 508 19.15 17.04 5.54
N ALA A 509 17.87 17.35 5.32
CA ALA A 509 17.10 16.83 4.20
C ALA A 509 17.52 17.48 2.87
N GLN A 510 17.43 16.72 1.77
CA GLN A 510 17.74 17.23 0.43
C GLN A 510 16.91 18.48 0.10
N VAL A 511 17.59 19.51 -0.42
CA VAL A 511 16.95 20.72 -0.93
C VAL A 511 16.38 20.41 -2.31
N VAL A 512 15.05 20.44 -2.42
CA VAL A 512 14.31 20.19 -3.66
C VAL A 512 14.25 21.47 -4.50
N MET A 513 14.09 22.63 -3.85
CA MET A 513 13.97 23.92 -4.51
C MET A 513 14.54 25.05 -3.64
N ARG A 514 15.04 26.11 -4.29
CA ARG A 514 15.49 27.34 -3.62
C ARG A 514 14.70 28.53 -4.14
N LEU A 515 13.92 29.16 -3.27
CA LEU A 515 13.16 30.37 -3.59
C LEU A 515 14.02 31.60 -3.37
N LYS A 516 14.09 32.48 -4.37
CA LYS A 516 14.78 33.78 -4.31
C LYS A 516 13.83 34.97 -4.15
N THR A 517 12.53 34.72 -4.31
CA THR A 517 11.47 35.73 -4.25
C THR A 517 10.34 35.18 -3.40
N SER A 518 9.68 36.05 -2.62
CA SER A 518 8.47 35.72 -1.86
C SER A 518 7.33 35.28 -2.79
N VAL A 519 6.50 34.35 -2.33
CA VAL A 519 5.45 33.71 -3.13
C VAL A 519 4.30 33.25 -2.25
N ASP A 520 3.08 33.30 -2.78
CA ASP A 520 1.91 32.73 -2.12
C ASP A 520 1.91 31.21 -2.24
N ILE A 521 1.63 30.51 -1.15
CA ILE A 521 1.64 29.06 -1.07
C ILE A 521 0.48 28.54 -0.23
N PHE A 522 0.25 27.23 -0.32
CA PHE A 522 -0.74 26.53 0.49
C PHE A 522 -0.05 25.70 1.56
N VAL A 523 -0.47 25.86 2.82
CA VAL A 523 0.01 25.10 3.97
C VAL A 523 -1.00 24.01 4.31
N PHE A 524 -0.53 22.76 4.31
CA PHE A 524 -1.34 21.57 4.59
C PHE A 524 -1.18 21.04 6.02
N GLU A 525 0.01 21.24 6.59
CA GLU A 525 0.35 20.83 7.95
C GLU A 525 1.40 21.80 8.49
N GLN A 526 1.24 22.26 9.73
CA GLN A 526 2.19 23.17 10.37
C GLN A 526 2.52 22.67 11.78
N ASN A 527 3.81 22.53 12.07
CA ASN A 527 4.33 22.32 13.42
C ASN A 527 5.20 23.53 13.84
N SER A 528 5.77 23.50 15.04
CA SER A 528 6.52 24.63 15.63
C SER A 528 7.65 25.15 14.73
N ASP A 529 8.31 24.26 13.99
CA ASP A 529 9.56 24.58 13.28
C ASP A 529 9.46 24.41 11.76
N TRP A 530 8.49 23.61 11.29
CA TRP A 530 8.32 23.21 9.89
C TRP A 530 6.85 23.20 9.45
N SER A 531 6.65 23.58 8.20
CA SER A 531 5.37 23.54 7.51
C SER A 531 5.47 22.73 6.23
N ARG A 532 4.45 21.91 5.99
CA ARG A 532 4.23 21.17 4.75
C ARG A 532 3.43 22.03 3.78
N VAL A 533 3.99 22.28 2.61
CA VAL A 533 3.54 23.32 1.68
C VAL A 533 3.45 22.84 0.24
N GLY A 534 2.60 23.49 -0.56
CA GLY A 534 2.47 23.32 -2.02
C GLY A 534 2.09 24.63 -2.71
N PHE A 535 2.10 24.64 -4.04
CA PHE A 535 1.79 25.84 -4.84
C PHE A 535 0.36 25.83 -5.38
N SER A 536 -0.33 24.70 -5.28
CA SER A 536 -1.75 24.51 -5.57
C SER A 536 -2.47 23.85 -4.38
N PRO A 537 -3.79 24.09 -4.18
CA PRO A 537 -4.59 23.38 -3.17
C PRO A 537 -4.57 21.85 -3.32
N ASP A 538 -4.28 21.35 -4.53
CA ASP A 538 -4.28 19.91 -4.84
C ASP A 538 -2.91 19.23 -4.64
N ASP A 539 -1.87 19.99 -4.28
CA ASP A 539 -0.48 19.51 -4.18
C ASP A 539 -0.21 18.64 -2.93
N LEU A 540 -1.23 18.21 -2.19
CA LEU A 540 -1.04 17.42 -0.96
C LEU A 540 -0.16 16.17 -1.20
N LYS A 541 -0.30 15.53 -2.36
CA LYS A 541 0.49 14.35 -2.77
C LYS A 541 1.92 14.67 -3.23
N GLN A 542 2.19 15.90 -3.67
CA GLN A 542 3.51 16.37 -4.16
C GLN A 542 4.08 17.52 -3.30
N SER A 543 3.67 17.59 -2.03
CA SER A 543 4.04 18.68 -1.13
C SER A 543 5.45 18.53 -0.56
N TRP A 544 6.02 19.66 -0.14
CA TRP A 544 7.38 19.75 0.39
C TRP A 544 7.41 20.45 1.75
N TRP A 545 8.59 20.59 2.35
CA TRP A 545 8.77 21.17 3.67
C TRP A 545 9.57 22.47 3.62
N VAL A 546 9.09 23.48 4.33
CA VAL A 546 9.79 24.75 4.56
C VAL A 546 9.78 25.07 6.06
N SER A 547 10.76 25.83 6.54
CA SER A 547 10.75 26.25 7.95
C SER A 547 9.61 27.22 8.21
N SER A 548 8.85 26.98 9.29
CA SER A 548 7.65 27.75 9.68
C SER A 548 7.94 29.23 9.90
N GLN A 549 9.19 29.60 10.22
CA GLN A 549 9.58 30.98 10.48
C GLN A 549 9.49 31.92 9.25
N PHE A 550 9.35 31.36 8.06
CA PHE A 550 9.24 32.13 6.80
C PHE A 550 7.79 32.30 6.33
N LEU A 551 6.81 31.89 7.14
CA LEU A 551 5.39 31.91 6.79
C LEU A 551 4.66 32.92 7.65
N ASP A 552 3.96 33.84 6.98
CA ASP A 552 3.10 34.85 7.59
C ASP A 552 1.63 34.43 7.57
#